data_AF-A0AAW1LZV9-F1
#
_entry.id   AF-A0AAW1LZV9-F1
#
_cell.length_a   1.000
_cell.length_b   1.000
_cell.length_c   1.000
_cell.angle_alpha   90.00
_cell.angle_beta   90.00
_cell.angle_gamma   90.00
#
_symmetry.space_group_name_H-M   'P 1'
#
loop_
_entity.id
_entity.type
_entity.pdbx_description
1 polymer ?
#
loop_
_entity_poly.entity_id
_entity_poly.type
_entity_poly.pdbx_seq_one_letter_code
_entity_poly.pdbx_strand_id
1 'polypeptide(L)'
;MVINCILQSRTWSPSTEDITAFTKPTYIMTATNRRLEEKMSRVKADIVHELHKPRKHFKRRRVIIKDLDDLWQPDLADFKLYTRKNKGFKYILAVLDYFSRYLGTPRVLWKSKLLSKLSYLKQRQPKNLQTDAGKEFCNQHFNPLMNQYDLNHYPTYSVTKTSIAERVIRTAKEKIYKDISQLDDYLSRYNSTIQQPKTQDYWNETERCNDQIEFTRSHQSSQKAKKLRIK
;
A
#
# COMPACT_ATOMS: atom_id res chain seq x y z
N MET A 1 13.66 10.15 4.24
CA MET A 1 13.93 11.60 4.19
C MET A 1 13.06 12.24 3.12
N VAL A 2 11.81 12.57 3.45
CA VAL A 2 10.93 13.43 2.62
C VAL A 2 10.23 14.40 3.56
N ILE A 3 11.03 15.08 4.38
CA ILE A 3 10.64 16.22 5.23
C ILE A 3 11.88 17.12 5.22
N ASN A 4 11.93 18.09 4.29
CA ASN A 4 12.77 19.30 4.32
C ASN A 4 12.89 19.98 2.94
N CYS A 5 11.78 20.27 2.25
CA CYS A 5 11.86 21.15 1.07
C CYS A 5 10.66 22.08 0.95
N ILE A 6 10.24 22.70 2.07
CA ILE A 6 9.30 23.83 2.06
C ILE A 6 9.66 24.77 3.21
N LEU A 7 10.84 25.41 3.16
CA LEU A 7 11.11 26.63 3.93
C LEU A 7 12.18 27.43 3.17
N GLN A 8 11.86 28.70 2.89
CA GLN A 8 12.55 29.73 2.08
C GLN A 8 12.05 29.79 0.62
N SER A 9 11.48 30.86 0.08
CA SER A 9 11.12 32.20 0.59
C SER A 9 10.46 32.96 -0.58
N ARG A 10 9.30 33.62 -0.35
CA ARG A 10 9.06 35.06 -0.57
C ARG A 10 7.57 35.36 -0.67
N THR A 11 7.22 36.41 0.05
CA THR A 11 5.89 36.88 0.44
C THR A 11 5.10 37.41 -0.75
N TRP A 12 3.95 36.80 -1.01
CA TRP A 12 2.84 37.44 -1.70
C TRP A 12 1.65 37.42 -0.73
N SER A 13 1.29 38.60 -0.22
CA SER A 13 0.08 38.80 0.57
C SER A 13 -1.05 39.21 -0.39
N PRO A 14 -2.10 38.40 -0.58
CA PRO A 14 -3.24 38.79 -1.40
C PRO A 14 -3.95 39.96 -0.71
N SER A 15 -4.39 40.95 -1.49
CA SER A 15 -5.28 42.01 -1.01
C SER A 15 -6.60 41.40 -0.55
N THR A 16 -7.27 42.08 0.38
CA THR A 16 -8.49 41.58 1.05
C THR A 16 -9.67 41.39 0.09
N GLU A 17 -9.58 41.89 -1.14
CA GLU A 17 -10.59 41.74 -2.19
C GLU A 17 -10.42 40.46 -3.02
N ASP A 18 -9.23 39.84 -3.03
CA ASP A 18 -8.95 38.60 -3.76
C ASP A 18 -9.38 37.33 -2.98
N ILE A 19 -9.55 37.44 -1.66
CA ILE A 19 -9.91 36.31 -0.77
C ILE A 19 -11.42 36.00 -0.86
N THR A 20 -12.24 36.98 -1.24
CA THR A 20 -13.70 36.81 -1.35
C THR A 20 -14.17 36.24 -2.69
N ALA A 21 -13.32 36.19 -3.72
CA ALA A 21 -13.65 35.57 -5.01
C ALA A 21 -13.25 34.08 -5.10
N PHE A 22 -12.49 33.56 -4.13
CA PHE A 22 -11.96 32.18 -4.13
C PHE A 22 -12.65 31.21 -3.16
N THR A 23 -13.75 31.62 -2.54
CA THR A 23 -14.57 30.73 -1.73
C THR A 23 -15.87 30.41 -2.46
N LYS A 24 -15.92 29.23 -3.09
CA LYS A 24 -16.99 28.22 -2.98
C LYS A 24 -17.04 27.30 -4.21
N PRO A 25 -16.56 26.05 -4.12
CA PRO A 25 -17.41 24.93 -4.50
C PRO A 25 -18.33 24.65 -3.31
N THR A 26 -19.48 25.32 -3.23
CA THR A 26 -20.53 24.93 -2.26
C THR A 26 -21.15 23.62 -2.73
N TYR A 27 -20.51 22.50 -2.43
CA TYR A 27 -21.27 21.30 -2.14
C TYR A 27 -21.80 21.48 -0.71
N ILE A 28 -22.95 22.13 -0.56
CA ILE A 28 -23.71 22.01 0.69
C ILE A 28 -24.18 20.57 0.72
N MET A 29 -23.39 19.72 1.39
CA MET A 29 -23.79 18.34 1.68
C MET A 29 -25.00 18.46 2.61
N THR A 30 -26.20 18.42 2.03
CA THR A 30 -27.44 18.42 2.81
C THR A 30 -27.39 17.27 3.81
N ALA A 31 -27.97 17.45 5.00
CA ALA A 31 -27.94 16.43 6.05
C ALA A 31 -28.47 15.06 5.55
N THR A 32 -29.37 15.09 4.56
CA THR A 32 -29.87 13.95 3.81
C THR A 32 -28.80 13.24 2.97
N ASN A 33 -27.99 13.97 2.20
CA ASN A 33 -26.89 13.37 1.43
C ASN A 33 -25.84 12.75 2.34
N ARG A 34 -25.48 13.42 3.44
CA ARG A 34 -24.57 12.86 4.45
C ARG A 34 -25.10 11.54 5.04
N ARG A 35 -26.39 11.51 5.39
CA ARG A 35 -27.06 10.33 5.95
C ARG A 35 -27.14 9.17 4.95
N LEU A 36 -27.32 9.47 3.67
CA LEU A 36 -27.28 8.47 2.60
C LEU A 36 -25.87 7.90 2.41
N GLU A 37 -24.83 8.74 2.43
CA GLU A 37 -23.44 8.28 2.36
C GLU A 37 -23.06 7.40 3.56
N GLU A 38 -23.46 7.78 4.76
CA GLU A 38 -23.24 6.97 5.98
C GLU A 38 -23.97 5.63 5.90
N LYS A 39 -25.23 5.60 5.44
CA LYS A 39 -25.96 4.33 5.22
C LYS A 39 -25.26 3.45 4.18
N MET A 40 -24.83 4.04 3.06
CA MET A 40 -24.16 3.31 1.98
C MET A 40 -22.78 2.79 2.41
N SER A 41 -22.07 3.57 3.24
CA SER A 41 -20.83 3.17 3.92
C SER A 41 -21.05 1.96 4.83
N ARG A 42 -22.11 1.96 5.64
CA ARG A 42 -22.45 0.85 6.55
C ARG A 42 -22.82 -0.43 5.80
N VAL A 43 -23.74 -0.33 4.83
CA VAL A 43 -24.13 -1.49 4.00
C VAL A 43 -22.91 -2.10 3.28
N LYS A 44 -21.97 -1.27 2.82
CA LYS A 44 -20.73 -1.75 2.22
C LYS A 44 -19.81 -2.42 3.22
N ALA A 45 -19.66 -1.86 4.42
CA ALA A 45 -18.89 -2.49 5.49
C ALA A 45 -19.45 -3.87 5.83
N ASP A 46 -20.77 -4.01 5.84
CA ASP A 46 -21.47 -5.28 6.07
C ASP A 46 -21.23 -6.28 4.93
N ILE A 47 -21.36 -5.87 3.67
CA ILE A 47 -21.04 -6.73 2.50
C ILE A 47 -19.59 -7.20 2.54
N VAL A 48 -18.65 -6.29 2.81
CA VAL A 48 -17.22 -6.62 2.95
C VAL A 48 -17.02 -7.57 4.12
N HIS A 49 -17.71 -7.38 5.23
CA HIS A 49 -17.63 -8.27 6.38
C HIS A 49 -18.14 -9.68 6.06
N GLU A 50 -19.29 -9.81 5.39
CA GLU A 50 -19.86 -11.09 4.96
C GLU A 50 -18.96 -11.84 3.97
N LEU A 51 -18.38 -11.13 3.00
CA LEU A 51 -17.45 -11.71 2.02
C LEU A 51 -16.21 -12.32 2.69
N HIS A 52 -15.75 -11.72 3.80
CA HIS A 52 -14.55 -12.16 4.51
C HIS A 52 -14.85 -13.05 5.73
N LYS A 53 -16.09 -13.55 5.90
CA LYS A 53 -16.40 -14.48 7.00
C LYS A 53 -15.70 -15.83 6.79
N PRO A 54 -14.95 -16.34 7.79
CA PRO A 54 -14.33 -17.65 7.70
C PRO A 54 -15.40 -18.77 7.67
N ARG A 55 -15.28 -19.71 6.72
CA ARG A 55 -16.21 -20.84 6.56
C ARG A 55 -15.54 -22.16 6.97
N LYS A 56 -16.21 -22.89 7.89
CA LYS A 56 -15.98 -24.27 8.37
C LYS A 56 -14.90 -24.51 9.44
N HIS A 57 -15.24 -25.38 10.40
CA HIS A 57 -14.34 -25.95 11.41
C HIS A 57 -13.90 -27.36 10.99
N PHE A 58 -12.61 -27.65 11.08
CA PHE A 58 -12.04 -28.97 10.80
C PHE A 58 -11.35 -29.51 12.06
N LYS A 59 -11.40 -30.84 12.27
CA LYS A 59 -10.65 -31.49 13.37
C LYS A 59 -9.15 -31.34 13.10
N ARG A 60 -8.38 -30.89 14.10
CA ARG A 60 -6.94 -30.65 14.00
C ARG A 60 -6.17 -31.51 15.00
N ARG A 61 -4.91 -31.83 14.68
CA ARG A 61 -4.00 -32.45 15.64
C ARG A 61 -3.65 -31.43 16.73
N ARG A 62 -3.56 -31.88 17.98
CA ARG A 62 -3.03 -31.06 19.07
C ARG A 62 -1.51 -31.03 18.94
N VAL A 63 -0.94 -29.85 19.05
CA VAL A 63 0.51 -29.66 19.17
C VAL A 63 0.80 -29.47 20.65
N ILE A 64 1.66 -30.32 21.21
CA ILE A 64 2.10 -30.24 22.60
C ILE A 64 3.44 -29.51 22.59
N ILE A 65 3.51 -28.36 23.28
CA ILE A 65 4.72 -27.53 23.40
C ILE A 65 5.04 -27.42 24.88
N LYS A 66 6.33 -27.49 25.23
CA LYS A 66 6.76 -27.54 26.64
C LYS A 66 7.22 -26.19 27.17
N ASP A 67 8.00 -25.45 26.37
CA ASP A 67 8.68 -24.24 26.81
C ASP A 67 8.57 -23.09 25.80
N LEU A 68 9.01 -21.90 26.21
CA LEU A 68 9.28 -20.77 25.32
C LEU A 68 10.33 -21.17 24.27
N ASP A 69 10.13 -20.72 23.03
CA ASP A 69 11.03 -21.01 21.90
C ASP A 69 11.22 -22.52 21.63
N ASP A 70 10.32 -23.38 22.10
CA ASP A 70 10.39 -24.81 21.83
C ASP A 70 10.02 -25.12 20.36
N LEU A 71 9.00 -24.44 19.82
CA LEU A 71 8.55 -24.62 18.43
C LEU A 71 8.24 -23.30 17.76
N TRP A 72 8.91 -23.02 16.64
CA TRP A 72 8.57 -21.92 15.75
C TRP A 72 8.04 -22.44 14.42
N GLN A 73 7.12 -21.67 13.84
CA GLN A 73 6.50 -22.01 12.59
C GLN A 73 6.49 -20.79 11.65
N PRO A 74 7.40 -20.74 10.67
CA PRO A 74 7.39 -19.71 9.66
C PRO A 74 6.38 -20.04 8.55
N ASP A 75 5.74 -19.01 8.02
CA ASP A 75 4.88 -19.10 6.84
C ASP A 75 5.03 -17.83 5.98
N LEU A 76 4.81 -17.95 4.68
CA LEU A 76 5.05 -16.89 3.70
C LEU A 76 3.73 -16.34 3.16
N ALA A 77 3.42 -15.12 3.53
CA ALA A 77 2.26 -14.41 3.03
C ALA A 77 2.54 -13.78 1.65
N ASP A 78 1.79 -14.21 0.63
CA ASP A 78 1.83 -13.60 -0.71
C ASP A 78 1.06 -12.27 -0.74
N PHE A 79 1.72 -11.21 -1.22
CA PHE A 79 1.20 -9.86 -1.44
C PHE A 79 1.57 -9.29 -2.83
N LYS A 80 1.82 -10.16 -3.83
CA LYS A 80 2.25 -9.75 -5.18
C LYS A 80 1.37 -8.68 -5.83
N LEU A 81 0.05 -8.76 -5.66
CA LEU A 81 -0.90 -7.80 -6.24
C LEU A 81 -0.62 -6.36 -5.78
N TYR A 82 -0.10 -6.21 -4.57
CA TYR A 82 0.16 -4.91 -3.94
C TYR A 82 1.62 -4.49 -4.03
N THR A 83 2.44 -5.14 -4.87
CA THR A 83 3.88 -4.83 -5.01
C THR A 83 4.13 -3.35 -5.27
N ARG A 84 3.31 -2.72 -6.13
CA ARG A 84 3.42 -1.28 -6.45
C ARG A 84 3.18 -0.38 -5.24
N LYS A 85 2.20 -0.73 -4.41
CA LYS A 85 1.83 0.00 -3.18
C LYS A 85 2.77 -0.33 -2.02
N ASN A 86 3.39 -1.51 -2.04
CA ASN A 86 4.27 -2.02 -1.00
C ASN A 86 5.76 -1.84 -1.34
N LYS A 87 6.15 -0.74 -1.98
CA LYS A 87 7.55 -0.38 -2.28
C LYS A 87 8.38 -1.52 -2.92
N GLY A 88 7.76 -2.37 -3.74
CA GLY A 88 8.41 -3.49 -4.40
C GLY A 88 8.46 -4.81 -3.59
N PHE A 89 7.99 -4.84 -2.35
CA PHE A 89 7.92 -6.07 -1.54
C PHE A 89 6.74 -6.94 -1.96
N LYS A 90 7.06 -8.20 -2.30
CA LYS A 90 6.08 -9.18 -2.82
C LYS A 90 5.59 -10.14 -1.75
N TYR A 91 6.38 -10.37 -0.70
CA TYR A 91 6.09 -11.36 0.31
C TYR A 91 6.36 -10.80 1.71
N ILE A 92 5.63 -11.31 2.69
CA ILE A 92 5.90 -11.08 4.11
C ILE A 92 6.15 -12.44 4.73
N LEU A 93 7.32 -12.61 5.35
CA LEU A 93 7.59 -13.79 6.16
C LEU A 93 6.99 -13.54 7.53
N ALA A 94 6.16 -14.47 8.00
CA ALA A 94 5.58 -14.44 9.33
C ALA A 94 6.16 -15.62 10.11
N VAL A 95 6.88 -15.33 11.18
CA VAL A 95 7.50 -16.33 12.07
C VAL A 95 6.73 -16.31 13.38
N LEU A 96 6.03 -17.40 13.67
CA LEU A 96 5.22 -17.53 14.87
C LEU A 96 5.93 -18.41 15.90
N ASP A 97 6.08 -17.92 17.12
CA ASP A 97 6.39 -18.74 18.30
C ASP A 97 5.10 -19.41 18.80
N TYR A 98 5.07 -20.74 18.84
CA TYR A 98 3.88 -21.49 19.24
C TYR A 98 3.54 -21.34 20.71
N PHE A 99 4.53 -21.14 21.58
CA PHE A 99 4.29 -21.03 23.03
C PHE A 99 3.77 -19.63 23.37
N SER A 100 4.55 -18.59 23.07
CA SER A 100 4.20 -17.21 23.43
C SER A 100 3.16 -16.56 22.52
N ARG A 101 2.88 -17.15 21.35
CA ARG A 101 2.07 -16.54 20.27
C ARG A 101 2.66 -15.26 19.72
N TYR A 102 3.94 -14.99 19.96
CA TYR A 102 4.65 -13.86 19.38
C TYR A 102 4.82 -14.05 17.86
N LEU A 103 4.63 -12.98 17.11
CA LEU A 103 4.73 -12.96 15.65
C LEU A 103 5.81 -11.98 15.18
N GLY A 104 6.89 -12.50 14.58
CA GLY A 104 7.86 -11.71 13.84
C GLY A 104 7.47 -11.60 12.37
N THR A 105 7.48 -10.38 11.80
CA THR A 105 7.05 -10.17 10.39
C THR A 105 8.09 -9.48 9.50
N PRO A 106 9.25 -10.10 9.20
CA PRO A 106 10.20 -9.53 8.26
C PRO A 106 9.65 -9.49 6.82
N ARG A 107 9.78 -8.34 6.16
CA ARG A 107 9.39 -8.16 4.75
C ARG A 107 10.41 -8.78 3.78
N VAL A 108 9.92 -9.43 2.73
CA VAL A 108 10.73 -10.18 1.76
C VAL A 108 10.39 -9.74 0.33
N LEU A 109 11.42 -9.35 -0.44
CA LEU A 109 11.22 -8.95 -1.85
C LEU A 109 10.94 -10.15 -2.75
N TRP A 110 11.64 -11.26 -2.53
CA TRP A 110 11.62 -12.47 -3.36
C TRP A 110 11.77 -13.71 -2.49
N LYS A 111 11.15 -14.83 -2.87
CA LYS A 111 11.29 -16.11 -2.14
C LYS A 111 12.76 -16.53 -1.95
N SER A 112 13.62 -16.26 -2.92
CA SER A 112 15.06 -16.55 -2.85
C SER A 112 15.80 -15.76 -1.76
N LYS A 113 15.29 -14.59 -1.36
CA LYS A 113 15.88 -13.74 -0.30
C LYS A 113 15.33 -14.08 1.09
N LEU A 114 14.65 -15.21 1.25
CA LEU A 114 14.12 -15.66 2.54
C LEU A 114 15.26 -15.89 3.55
N LEU A 115 16.31 -16.60 3.16
CA LEU A 115 17.43 -16.97 4.03
C LEU A 115 18.12 -15.75 4.67
N SER A 116 18.28 -14.65 3.93
CA SER A 116 18.90 -13.44 4.48
C SER A 116 18.05 -12.75 5.55
N LYS A 117 16.73 -13.02 5.57
CA LYS A 117 15.80 -12.52 6.58
C LYS A 117 15.66 -13.43 7.79
N LEU A 118 16.16 -14.67 7.71
CA LEU A 118 16.29 -15.56 8.85
C LEU A 118 17.43 -15.18 9.80
N SER A 119 18.18 -14.10 9.51
CA SER A 119 19.06 -13.46 10.50
C SER A 119 18.33 -13.04 11.77
N TYR A 120 17.00 -12.92 11.73
CA TYR A 120 16.14 -12.78 12.90
C TYR A 120 16.32 -13.89 13.94
N LEU A 121 16.67 -15.12 13.52
CA LEU A 121 17.00 -16.23 14.41
C LEU A 121 18.21 -15.93 15.30
N LYS A 122 19.06 -14.95 14.97
CA LYS A 122 20.19 -14.57 15.83
C LYS A 122 19.75 -13.94 17.15
N GLN A 123 18.56 -13.34 17.20
CA GLN A 123 18.05 -12.66 18.41
C GLN A 123 17.38 -13.65 19.37
N ARG A 124 16.62 -14.60 18.83
CA ARG A 124 15.97 -15.69 19.57
C ARG A 124 15.98 -16.95 18.70
N GLN A 125 16.42 -18.06 19.26
CA GLN A 125 16.61 -19.33 18.54
C GLN A 125 15.62 -20.37 19.06
N PRO A 126 14.77 -20.95 18.19
CA PRO A 126 13.90 -22.02 18.59
C PRO A 126 14.64 -23.35 18.72
N LYS A 127 14.14 -24.30 19.52
CA LYS A 127 14.65 -25.69 19.48
C LYS A 127 14.22 -26.39 18.18
N ASN A 128 12.96 -26.17 17.78
CA ASN A 128 12.36 -26.81 16.63
C ASN A 128 11.80 -25.79 15.64
N LEU A 129 12.06 -26.01 14.35
CA LEU A 129 11.49 -25.23 13.26
C LEU A 129 10.61 -26.12 12.39
N GLN A 130 9.30 -25.88 12.43
CA GLN A 130 8.34 -26.61 11.62
C GLN A 130 7.92 -25.77 10.41
N THR A 131 8.19 -26.25 9.20
CA THR A 131 7.80 -25.57 7.96
C THR A 131 6.83 -26.41 7.14
N ASP A 132 6.21 -25.80 6.14
CA ASP A 132 5.62 -26.56 5.04
C ASP A 132 6.74 -27.20 4.18
N ALA A 133 6.36 -28.12 3.29
CA ALA A 133 7.29 -28.76 2.36
C ALA A 133 7.56 -27.91 1.09
N GLY A 134 7.38 -26.60 1.18
CA GLY A 134 7.60 -25.65 0.10
C GLY A 134 9.07 -25.55 -0.28
N LYS A 135 9.32 -25.28 -1.57
CA LYS A 135 10.67 -25.20 -2.13
C LYS A 135 11.51 -24.09 -1.50
N GLU A 136 10.87 -23.07 -0.92
CA GLU A 136 11.53 -21.99 -0.19
C GLU A 136 12.25 -22.44 1.10
N PHE A 137 11.72 -23.46 1.79
CA PHE A 137 12.25 -23.98 3.04
C PHE A 137 13.04 -25.28 2.84
N CYS A 138 12.86 -25.96 1.70
CA CYS A 138 13.59 -27.19 1.35
C CYS A 138 14.73 -26.93 0.34
N ASN A 139 15.41 -25.78 0.43
CA ASN A 139 16.52 -25.45 -0.47
C ASN A 139 17.84 -26.06 0.03
N GLN A 140 18.79 -26.34 -0.87
CA GLN A 140 20.13 -26.84 -0.55
C GLN A 140 20.88 -25.92 0.44
N HIS A 141 20.58 -24.63 0.42
CA HIS A 141 21.16 -23.64 1.34
C HIS A 141 20.46 -23.54 2.70
N PHE A 142 19.28 -24.14 2.86
CA PHE A 142 18.49 -24.05 4.09
C PHE A 142 19.04 -25.00 5.17
N ASN A 143 19.30 -26.26 4.82
CA ASN A 143 19.82 -27.26 5.77
C ASN A 143 21.17 -26.86 6.40
N PRO A 144 22.18 -26.36 5.64
CA PRO A 144 23.42 -25.88 6.24
C PRO A 144 23.20 -24.74 7.24
N LEU A 145 22.23 -23.86 6.97
CA LEU A 145 21.90 -22.76 7.86
C LEU A 145 21.23 -23.26 9.15
N MET A 146 20.34 -24.25 9.06
CA MET A 146 19.73 -24.87 10.25
C MET A 146 20.78 -25.59 11.11
N ASN A 147 21.71 -26.32 10.48
CA ASN A 147 22.81 -26.97 11.17
C ASN A 147 23.75 -25.96 11.85
N GLN A 148 24.00 -24.81 11.21
CA GLN A 148 24.82 -23.74 11.80
C GLN A 148 24.20 -23.17 13.08
N TYR A 149 22.87 -23.09 13.15
CA TYR A 149 22.15 -22.58 14.32
C TYR A 149 21.69 -23.69 15.28
N ASP A 150 22.12 -24.95 15.07
CA ASP A 150 21.71 -26.12 15.85
C ASP A 150 20.17 -26.27 15.95
N LEU A 151 19.48 -26.03 14.84
CA LEU A 151 18.01 -26.04 14.76
C LEU A 151 17.52 -27.37 14.21
N ASN A 152 16.59 -28.01 14.91
CA ASN A 152 15.88 -29.16 14.38
C ASN A 152 14.78 -28.70 13.40
N HIS A 153 15.10 -28.67 12.11
CA HIS A 153 14.14 -28.35 11.05
C HIS A 153 13.44 -29.60 10.54
N TYR A 154 12.10 -29.57 10.52
CA TYR A 154 11.30 -30.63 9.90
C TYR A 154 10.18 -30.07 9.02
N PRO A 155 10.17 -30.41 7.71
CA PRO A 155 9.08 -30.05 6.82
C PRO A 155 7.87 -30.96 7.07
N THR A 156 6.66 -30.41 6.91
CA THR A 156 5.45 -31.17 7.21
C THR A 156 4.43 -31.16 6.08
N TYR A 157 4.07 -32.37 5.61
CA TYR A 157 3.28 -32.57 4.39
C TYR A 157 1.75 -32.47 4.50
N SER A 158 1.15 -32.26 5.68
CA SER A 158 -0.33 -32.25 5.74
C SER A 158 -0.89 -30.84 5.71
N VAL A 159 -2.03 -30.73 5.03
CA VAL A 159 -2.74 -29.49 4.69
C VAL A 159 -3.04 -28.62 5.92
N THR A 160 -3.19 -29.23 7.11
CA THR A 160 -3.63 -28.55 8.34
C THR A 160 -2.52 -28.26 9.35
N LYS A 161 -1.26 -28.59 9.05
CA LYS A 161 -0.19 -28.58 10.07
C LYS A 161 0.23 -27.17 10.46
N THR A 162 0.16 -26.23 9.52
CA THR A 162 0.57 -24.84 9.72
C THR A 162 -0.57 -23.90 10.11
N SER A 163 -1.71 -24.45 10.57
CA SER A 163 -2.98 -23.72 10.70
C SER A 163 -2.99 -22.50 11.64
N ILE A 164 -2.08 -22.41 12.61
CA ILE A 164 -2.03 -21.24 13.52
C ILE A 164 -1.35 -20.06 12.82
N ALA A 165 -0.15 -20.26 12.25
CA ALA A 165 0.51 -19.20 11.49
C ALA A 165 -0.34 -18.77 10.28
N GLU A 166 -0.92 -19.73 9.56
CA GLU A 166 -1.84 -19.48 8.46
C GLU A 166 -3.04 -18.65 8.90
N ARG A 167 -3.65 -18.97 10.06
CA ARG A 167 -4.77 -18.20 10.62
C ARG A 167 -4.36 -16.77 10.94
N VAL A 168 -3.20 -16.58 11.56
CA VAL A 168 -2.70 -15.24 11.89
C VAL A 168 -2.42 -14.43 10.62
N ILE A 169 -1.76 -15.03 9.62
CA ILE A 169 -1.55 -14.42 8.31
C ILE A 169 -2.88 -14.08 7.65
N ARG A 170 -3.86 -14.97 7.68
CA ARG A 170 -5.19 -14.73 7.12
C ARG A 170 -5.87 -13.55 7.81
N THR A 171 -5.86 -13.49 9.13
CA THR A 171 -6.43 -12.36 9.88
C THR A 171 -5.70 -11.04 9.56
N ALA A 172 -4.37 -11.07 9.44
CA ALA A 172 -3.60 -9.90 9.02
C ALA A 172 -3.96 -9.46 7.59
N LYS A 173 -4.05 -10.40 6.65
CA LYS A 173 -4.48 -10.15 5.26
C LYS A 173 -5.88 -9.57 5.20
N GLU A 174 -6.84 -10.13 5.93
CA GLU A 174 -8.21 -9.63 5.97
C GLU A 174 -8.28 -8.17 6.43
N LYS A 175 -7.51 -7.79 7.46
CA LYS A 175 -7.43 -6.39 7.91
C LYS A 175 -6.80 -5.49 6.84
N ILE A 176 -5.63 -5.89 6.33
CA ILE A 176 -4.91 -5.12 5.30
C ILE A 176 -5.76 -4.93 4.05
N TYR A 177 -6.48 -5.96 3.60
CA TYR A 177 -7.32 -5.88 2.40
C TYR A 177 -8.54 -4.97 2.63
N LYS A 178 -9.16 -5.02 3.82
CA LYS A 178 -10.22 -4.07 4.16
C LYS A 178 -9.72 -2.63 4.11
N ASP A 179 -8.55 -2.35 4.67
CA ASP A 179 -7.98 -1.01 4.69
C ASP A 179 -7.61 -0.54 3.27
N ILE A 180 -7.01 -1.40 2.45
CA ILE A 180 -6.66 -1.07 1.07
C ILE A 180 -7.92 -0.82 0.22
N SER A 181 -8.96 -1.66 0.34
CA SER A 181 -10.20 -1.47 -0.40
C SER A 181 -10.90 -0.16 -0.03
N GLN A 182 -10.93 0.19 1.27
CA GLN A 182 -11.47 1.48 1.71
C GLN A 182 -10.67 2.66 1.16
N LEU A 183 -9.34 2.55 1.12
CA LEU A 183 -8.47 3.60 0.59
C LEU A 183 -8.61 3.77 -0.92
N ASP A 184 -8.70 2.66 -1.67
CA ASP A 184 -8.87 2.69 -3.13
C ASP A 184 -10.21 3.31 -3.52
N ASP A 185 -11.29 2.98 -2.82
CA ASP A 185 -12.59 3.61 -2.99
C ASP A 185 -12.56 5.11 -2.66
N TYR A 186 -11.86 5.49 -1.58
CA TYR A 186 -11.70 6.90 -1.21
C TYR A 186 -10.95 7.67 -2.30
N LEU A 187 -9.83 7.14 -2.79
CA LEU A 187 -9.04 7.76 -3.85
C LEU A 187 -9.80 7.82 -5.18
N SER A 188 -10.58 6.79 -5.52
CA SER A 188 -11.46 6.80 -6.70
C SER A 188 -12.55 7.88 -6.59
N ARG A 189 -13.16 8.05 -5.42
CA ARG A 189 -14.15 9.11 -5.17
C ARG A 189 -13.52 10.50 -5.20
N TYR A 190 -12.34 10.65 -4.59
CA TYR A 190 -11.60 11.91 -4.65
C TYR A 190 -11.24 12.27 -6.09
N ASN A 191 -10.71 11.33 -6.88
CA ASN A 191 -10.34 11.57 -8.27
C ASN A 191 -11.53 11.80 -9.22
N SER A 192 -12.69 11.19 -8.94
CA SER A 192 -13.93 11.48 -9.70
C SER A 192 -14.56 12.82 -9.31
N THR A 193 -14.39 13.26 -8.06
CA THR A 193 -14.81 14.59 -7.60
C THR A 193 -13.87 15.69 -8.12
N ILE A 194 -12.59 15.36 -8.32
CA ILE A 194 -11.55 16.21 -8.91
C ILE A 194 -11.47 16.02 -10.45
N GLN A 195 -12.46 15.39 -11.10
CA GLN A 195 -12.66 15.65 -12.53
C GLN A 195 -12.99 17.13 -12.65
N GLN A 196 -11.96 17.89 -13.02
CA GLN A 196 -11.97 19.34 -13.08
C GLN A 196 -13.03 19.81 -14.09
N PRO A 197 -13.61 21.00 -13.87
CA PRO A 197 -14.33 21.71 -14.93
C PRO A 197 -13.44 21.78 -16.17
N LYS A 198 -13.95 21.26 -17.31
CA LYS A 198 -13.45 21.40 -18.68
C LYS A 198 -12.04 22.00 -18.82
N THR A 199 -11.00 21.21 -18.55
CA THR A 199 -9.62 21.61 -18.88
C THR A 199 -9.43 21.81 -20.39
N GLN A 200 -10.31 21.24 -21.22
CA GLN A 200 -10.29 21.46 -22.67
C GLN A 200 -10.56 22.91 -23.06
N ASP A 201 -11.44 23.62 -22.34
CA ASP A 201 -11.79 25.02 -22.67
C ASP A 201 -10.62 25.96 -22.31
N TYR A 202 -9.89 25.67 -21.23
CA TYR A 202 -8.74 26.47 -20.77
C TYR A 202 -7.53 26.38 -21.72
N TRP A 203 -7.22 25.20 -22.27
CA TRP A 203 -6.11 25.04 -23.23
C TRP A 203 -6.42 25.74 -24.56
N ASN A 204 -7.66 25.63 -25.05
CA ASN A 204 -8.10 26.25 -26.30
C ASN A 204 -8.07 27.80 -26.23
N GLU A 205 -8.34 28.38 -25.06
CA GLU A 205 -8.33 29.83 -24.87
C GLU A 205 -6.91 30.40 -24.75
N THR A 206 -5.98 29.64 -24.14
CA THR A 206 -4.55 29.99 -24.12
C THR A 206 -3.89 29.91 -25.50
N GLU A 207 -4.28 28.95 -26.34
CA GLU A 207 -3.79 28.88 -27.73
C GLU A 207 -4.31 30.08 -28.55
N ARG A 208 -5.59 30.43 -28.41
CA ARG A 208 -6.17 31.61 -29.07
C ARG A 208 -5.53 32.94 -28.64
N CYS A 209 -5.10 33.03 -27.38
CA CYS A 209 -4.42 34.21 -26.84
C CYS A 209 -2.95 34.29 -27.32
N ASN A 210 -2.25 33.16 -27.39
CA ASN A 210 -0.88 33.10 -27.92
C ASN A 210 -0.81 33.45 -29.41
N ASP A 211 -1.76 32.98 -30.22
CA ASP A 211 -1.85 33.32 -31.65
C ASP A 211 -2.07 34.82 -31.88
N GLN A 212 -2.90 35.47 -31.06
CA GLN A 212 -3.11 36.92 -31.12
C GLN A 212 -1.87 37.72 -30.71
N ILE A 213 -1.08 37.22 -29.77
CA ILE A 213 0.17 37.83 -29.31
C ILE A 213 1.27 37.68 -30.38
N GLU A 214 1.37 36.53 -31.06
CA GLU A 214 2.32 36.34 -32.15
C GLU A 214 1.96 37.18 -33.39
N PHE A 215 0.67 37.28 -33.71
CA PHE A 215 0.18 38.14 -34.79
C PHE A 215 0.52 39.62 -34.55
N THR A 216 0.30 40.13 -33.33
CA THR A 216 0.62 41.53 -32.98
C THR A 216 2.13 41.82 -32.97
N ARG A 217 2.95 40.87 -32.50
CA ARG A 217 4.44 40.98 -32.53
C ARG A 217 5.01 40.99 -33.95
N SER A 218 4.45 40.20 -34.85
CA SER A 218 4.87 40.19 -36.27
C SER A 218 4.49 41.50 -36.98
N HIS A 219 3.31 42.06 -36.68
CA HIS A 219 2.85 43.34 -37.23
C HIS A 219 3.73 44.51 -36.77
N GLN A 220 4.07 44.58 -35.47
CA GLN A 220 4.96 45.61 -34.93
C GLN A 220 6.38 45.51 -35.51
N SER A 221 6.90 44.29 -35.69
CA SER A 221 8.23 44.07 -36.30
C SER A 221 8.27 44.52 -37.76
N SER A 222 7.21 44.25 -38.52
CA SER A 222 7.09 44.66 -39.93
C SER A 222 6.95 46.19 -40.09
N GLN A 223 6.21 46.84 -39.19
CA GLN A 223 6.14 48.31 -39.17
C GLN A 223 7.46 48.96 -38.74
N LYS A 224 8.18 48.37 -37.79
CA LYS A 224 9.52 48.84 -37.38
C LYS A 224 10.54 48.69 -38.51
N ALA A 225 10.49 47.59 -39.27
CA ALA A 225 11.33 47.36 -40.46
C ALA A 225 11.01 48.35 -41.60
N LYS A 226 9.74 48.68 -41.84
CA LYS A 226 9.33 49.71 -42.81
C LYS A 226 9.80 51.11 -42.39
N LYS A 227 9.80 51.43 -41.10
CA LYS A 227 10.23 52.73 -40.56
C LYS A 227 11.75 52.93 -40.59
N LEU A 228 12.53 51.84 -40.55
CA LEU A 228 13.99 51.83 -40.70
C LEU A 228 14.48 51.93 -42.15
N ARG A 229 13.59 51.70 -43.13
CA ARG A 229 13.90 51.75 -44.57
C ARG A 229 13.64 53.13 -45.22
N ILE A 230 13.15 54.09 -44.42
CA ILE A 230 12.78 55.48 -44.84
C ILE A 230 13.74 56.51 -44.19
N LYS A 231 14.88 56.07 -43.67
CA LYS A 231 16.01 56.93 -43.26
C LYS A 231 17.22 56.57 -44.11
#